data_AF-A0A2M8CQ10-F1
#
_entry.id   AF-A0A2M8CQ10-F1
#
_cell.length_a   1.000
_cell.length_b   1.000
_cell.length_c   1.000
_cell.angle_alpha   90.00
_cell.angle_beta   90.00
_cell.angle_gamma   90.00
#
_symmetry.space_group_name_H-M   'P 1'
#
loop_
_entity.id
_entity.type
_entity.pdbx_description
1 polymer ?
#
loop_
_entity_poly.entity_id
_entity_poly.type
_entity_poly.pdbx_seq_one_letter_code
_entity_poly.pdbx_strand_id
1 'polypeptide(L)'
;MKFRAVMALGFFLVGFSLLLLAAPAHAARGEPPNPTQIPFNPRLEKPSLPENPTLADQGAIPYWGICLSCHGDKGQGLTDEWREQFGEDKNCWTSKCHASNHPPLGFNLPHQVPALVGAGTLARFTTAQELKNYIQKTMPWWNPGSLNEEKSWTLTAYLLRENGALAKDQQFDIAQASISPVHLPIRERQSEFSGQGWLAVLLGLGLAGSLLFANNPIPRPAPGTRPSFLLHLHPPTIPAAQMRWRYTLGAGGLAVFLTLILAVTGALEMFFYIPTTQNAAQSVQIITFSVPFGALIRGLHFWAAQTLVIVGVVHLLRVVFTGAYNAQRKFNFLLGLLVFAILLLMNFSGYILRWDEGIHWALVVGANLLKTIPLAGEALYGFVIGGDSPGPATLTRFYTWHIFGLTLAALLFTGWHIFRVRRDGGISAPPEAGERLSRVELLRREILTMGLASLVLLVISIFFPAPLAAPIRDAAIPLGDIRAPWFFLWLQGLLRLGDAFWMGVGIPLVMAALMAALPYIFPALPAEQQGKWFPRAGRAAQVLAGTLILVWLVLTLLEGVR
;
A
#
# COMPACT_ATOMS: atom_id res chain seq x y z
N MET A 1 -1.52 20.33 32.97
CA MET A 1 -1.82 21.10 31.73
C MET A 1 -1.06 20.66 30.48
N LYS A 2 0.12 20.02 30.56
CA LYS A 2 0.85 19.46 29.39
C LYS A 2 0.22 18.20 28.79
N PHE A 3 -0.63 17.48 29.53
CA PHE A 3 -1.09 16.13 29.19
C PHE A 3 -2.36 16.07 28.32
N ARG A 4 -3.24 17.08 28.35
CA ARG A 4 -4.56 17.02 27.70
C ARG A 4 -4.57 17.39 26.20
N ALA A 5 -3.71 18.32 25.78
CA ALA A 5 -3.56 18.66 24.36
C ALA A 5 -2.70 17.63 23.61
N VAL A 6 -1.72 17.02 24.30
CA VAL A 6 -0.95 15.88 23.78
C VAL A 6 -1.80 14.62 23.76
N MET A 7 -2.77 14.45 24.66
CA MET A 7 -3.74 13.35 24.58
C MET A 7 -4.72 13.44 23.41
N ALA A 8 -5.02 14.61 22.85
CA ALA A 8 -5.93 14.68 21.69
C ALA A 8 -5.25 14.24 20.39
N LEU A 9 -3.97 14.60 20.23
CA LEU A 9 -3.11 14.12 19.15
C LEU A 9 -2.59 12.70 19.43
N GLY A 10 -2.40 12.38 20.72
CA GLY A 10 -1.94 11.11 21.24
C GLY A 10 -3.03 10.04 21.23
N PHE A 11 -4.30 10.33 21.49
CA PHE A 11 -5.36 9.31 21.31
C PHE A 11 -5.60 8.98 19.84
N PHE A 12 -5.19 9.87 18.92
CA PHE A 12 -5.20 9.61 17.48
C PHE A 12 -3.98 8.80 16.99
N LEU A 13 -2.87 8.74 17.75
CA LEU A 13 -1.64 8.02 17.38
C LEU A 13 -1.23 6.88 18.35
N VAL A 14 -1.76 6.85 19.57
CA VAL A 14 -1.36 5.99 20.71
C VAL A 14 -2.46 5.00 21.09
N GLY A 15 -3.65 5.10 20.48
CA GLY A 15 -4.60 3.97 20.46
C GLY A 15 -3.99 2.68 19.87
N PHE A 16 -2.86 2.81 19.17
CA PHE A 16 -2.13 1.70 18.56
C PHE A 16 -0.97 1.16 19.41
N SER A 17 -0.45 1.92 20.39
CA SER A 17 0.72 1.48 21.19
C SER A 17 0.34 0.65 22.43
N LEU A 18 -0.92 0.69 22.88
CA LEU A 18 -1.37 -0.08 24.05
C LEU A 18 -1.89 -1.49 23.73
N LEU A 19 -1.92 -1.87 22.44
CA LEU A 19 -2.18 -3.25 21.98
C LEU A 19 -0.90 -4.08 21.78
N LEU A 20 0.28 -3.46 21.87
CA LEU A 20 1.59 -4.13 21.78
C LEU A 20 2.20 -4.45 23.15
N LEU A 21 1.52 -4.16 24.26
CA LEU A 21 2.00 -4.43 25.63
C LEU A 21 1.31 -5.59 26.35
N ALA A 22 0.50 -6.38 25.63
CA ALA A 22 -0.08 -7.62 26.14
C ALA A 22 0.42 -8.83 25.33
N ALA A 23 1.74 -8.94 25.15
CA ALA A 23 2.38 -10.21 24.85
C ALA A 23 3.20 -10.59 26.09
N PRO A 24 2.99 -11.78 26.71
CA PRO A 24 3.83 -12.19 27.81
C PRO A 24 5.23 -12.47 27.29
N ALA A 25 6.17 -11.58 27.59
CA ALA A 25 7.59 -11.85 27.47
C ALA A 25 8.01 -12.76 28.63
N HIS A 26 8.07 -14.06 28.38
CA HIS A 26 8.88 -14.98 29.19
C HIS A 26 9.93 -15.61 28.26
N ALA A 27 11.06 -14.93 28.12
CA ALA A 27 12.29 -15.53 27.64
C ALA A 27 13.25 -15.62 28.84
N ALA A 28 13.20 -16.74 29.55
CA ALA A 28 14.23 -17.09 30.52
C ALA A 28 15.50 -17.50 29.74
N ARG A 29 16.64 -16.85 30.02
CA ARG A 29 17.95 -17.31 29.56
C ARG A 29 18.38 -18.46 30.45
N GLY A 30 18.34 -19.69 29.93
CA GLY A 30 18.99 -20.84 30.53
C GLY A 30 20.46 -20.95 30.06
N GLU A 31 21.31 -21.51 30.92
CA GLU A 31 22.67 -21.94 30.59
C GLU A 31 22.69 -22.89 29.38
N PRO A 32 23.78 -22.91 28.57
CA PRO A 32 23.90 -23.87 27.49
C PRO A 32 23.88 -25.29 28.07
N PRO A 33 23.00 -26.19 27.59
CA PRO A 33 22.96 -27.55 28.09
C PRO A 33 24.24 -28.28 27.70
N ASN A 34 24.75 -29.07 28.65
CA ASN A 34 25.71 -30.13 28.36
C ASN A 34 25.15 -31.02 27.23
N PRO A 35 25.96 -31.51 26.28
CA PRO A 35 25.46 -32.33 25.17
C PRO A 35 24.88 -33.64 25.71
N THR A 36 23.57 -33.66 25.89
CA THR A 36 22.79 -34.86 26.19
C THR A 36 22.63 -35.67 24.90
N GLN A 37 22.77 -37.00 24.99
CA GLN A 37 22.40 -37.91 23.90
C GLN A 37 21.00 -37.54 23.39
N ILE A 38 20.87 -37.36 22.07
CA ILE A 38 19.62 -37.00 21.41
C ILE A 38 18.57 -38.04 21.80
N PRO A 39 17.49 -37.66 22.52
CA PRO A 39 16.41 -38.58 22.81
C PRO A 39 15.76 -39.00 21.49
N PHE A 40 15.52 -40.30 21.32
CA PHE A 40 14.72 -40.84 20.23
C PHE A 40 13.40 -40.06 20.13
N ASN A 41 13.13 -39.46 18.97
CA ASN A 41 11.93 -38.65 18.73
C ASN A 41 10.83 -39.54 18.10
N PRO A 42 9.78 -39.93 18.84
CA PRO A 42 8.74 -40.84 18.34
C PRO A 42 7.96 -40.27 17.14
N ARG A 43 8.09 -38.97 16.89
CA ARG A 43 7.41 -38.24 15.82
C ARG A 43 7.97 -38.50 14.43
N LEU A 44 9.23 -38.93 14.32
CA LEU A 44 9.87 -39.29 13.04
C LEU A 44 9.76 -40.79 12.75
N GLU A 45 9.00 -41.53 13.57
CA GLU A 45 8.71 -42.93 13.30
C GLU A 45 7.88 -43.08 12.03
N LYS A 46 8.06 -44.23 11.37
CA LYS A 46 7.25 -44.61 10.23
C LYS A 46 5.77 -44.63 10.65
N PRO A 47 4.87 -43.90 9.96
CA PRO A 47 3.45 -43.92 10.28
C PRO A 47 2.86 -45.33 10.20
N SER A 48 2.05 -45.69 11.19
CA SER A 48 1.19 -46.88 11.13
C SER A 48 -0.10 -46.55 10.38
N LEU A 49 -0.61 -47.52 9.61
CA LEU A 49 -1.89 -47.39 8.92
C LEU A 49 -3.01 -47.92 9.83
N PRO A 50 -4.17 -47.25 9.89
CA PRO A 50 -5.36 -47.80 10.52
C PRO A 50 -5.89 -49.02 9.74
N GLU A 51 -6.78 -49.82 10.35
CA GLU A 51 -7.31 -51.05 9.74
C GLU A 51 -7.96 -50.82 8.37
N ASN A 52 -8.60 -49.65 8.17
CA ASN A 52 -9.20 -49.24 6.90
C ASN A 52 -8.62 -47.87 6.47
N PRO A 53 -7.45 -47.85 5.81
CA PRO A 53 -6.73 -46.60 5.55
C PRO A 53 -7.33 -45.82 4.38
N THR A 54 -7.54 -44.52 4.59
CA THR A 54 -7.89 -43.59 3.51
C THR A 54 -6.70 -43.42 2.55
N LEU A 55 -6.97 -42.87 1.36
CA LEU A 55 -5.91 -42.55 0.39
C LEU A 55 -4.86 -41.58 0.98
N ALA A 56 -5.29 -40.68 1.87
CA ALA A 56 -4.40 -39.77 2.60
C ALA A 56 -3.58 -40.49 3.68
N ASP A 57 -4.14 -41.49 4.37
CA ASP A 57 -3.40 -42.33 5.32
C ASP A 57 -2.30 -43.11 4.62
N GLN A 58 -2.63 -43.70 3.47
CA GLN A 58 -1.67 -44.41 2.62
C GLN A 58 -0.55 -43.48 2.14
N GLY A 59 -0.84 -42.19 1.93
CA GLY A 59 0.11 -41.16 1.52
C GLY A 59 1.09 -40.71 2.60
N ALA A 60 0.81 -40.98 3.87
CA ALA A 60 1.72 -40.67 4.97
C ALA A 60 3.03 -41.48 4.89
N ILE A 61 2.96 -42.73 4.40
CA ILE A 61 4.14 -43.60 4.23
C ILE A 61 5.11 -43.08 3.16
N PRO A 62 4.68 -42.81 1.90
CA PRO A 62 5.58 -42.26 0.90
C PRO A 62 6.02 -40.84 1.27
N TYR A 63 5.20 -40.03 1.94
CA TYR A 63 5.66 -38.73 2.44
C TYR A 63 6.79 -38.90 3.47
N TRP A 64 6.63 -39.80 4.44
CA TRP A 64 7.67 -40.12 5.42
C TRP A 64 8.97 -40.63 4.77
N GLY A 65 8.86 -41.57 3.82
CA GLY A 65 10.02 -42.22 3.21
C GLY A 65 10.72 -41.41 2.11
N ILE A 66 10.08 -40.38 1.56
CA ILE A 66 10.55 -39.65 0.36
C ILE A 66 10.62 -38.14 0.65
N CYS A 67 9.57 -37.54 1.21
CA CYS A 67 9.45 -36.08 1.27
C CYS A 67 9.89 -35.48 2.61
N LEU A 68 9.63 -36.18 3.72
CA LEU A 68 9.75 -35.67 5.09
C LEU A 68 11.15 -35.13 5.42
N SER A 69 12.19 -35.85 4.98
CA SER A 69 13.59 -35.47 5.25
C SER A 69 13.98 -34.12 4.64
N CYS A 70 13.34 -33.71 3.53
CA CYS A 70 13.64 -32.45 2.85
C CYS A 70 12.61 -31.34 3.15
N HIS A 71 11.34 -31.71 3.32
CA HIS A 71 10.23 -30.76 3.42
C HIS A 71 9.71 -30.54 4.86
N GLY A 72 10.12 -31.39 5.81
CA GLY A 72 9.66 -31.35 7.19
C GLY A 72 8.18 -31.77 7.35
N ASP A 73 7.65 -31.62 8.55
CA ASP A 73 6.31 -32.09 8.95
C ASP A 73 5.41 -31.00 9.58
N LYS A 74 5.91 -29.77 9.74
CA LYS A 74 5.23 -28.62 10.35
C LYS A 74 5.52 -27.29 9.65
N GLY A 75 5.67 -27.30 8.33
CA GLY A 75 5.83 -26.04 7.58
C GLY A 75 7.23 -25.45 7.61
N GLN A 76 8.22 -26.20 8.10
CA GLN A 76 9.59 -25.69 8.25
C GLN A 76 10.43 -25.80 6.98
N GLY A 77 10.16 -26.76 6.08
CA GLY A 77 11.05 -27.02 4.95
C GLY A 77 12.47 -27.39 5.41
N LEU A 78 13.45 -27.18 4.54
CA LEU A 78 14.85 -27.30 4.91
C LEU A 78 15.33 -25.97 5.50
N THR A 79 15.49 -25.89 6.82
CA THR A 79 15.91 -24.65 7.50
C THR A 79 17.44 -24.49 7.52
N ASP A 80 17.91 -23.27 7.76
CA ASP A 80 19.34 -22.97 7.89
C ASP A 80 19.95 -23.69 9.10
N GLU A 81 19.21 -23.80 10.21
CA GLU A 81 19.65 -24.55 11.41
C GLU A 81 19.76 -26.06 11.14
N TRP A 82 18.89 -26.61 10.28
CA TRP A 82 19.01 -27.99 9.84
C TRP A 82 20.31 -28.13 9.03
N ARG A 83 20.57 -27.26 8.04
CA ARG A 83 21.79 -27.31 7.20
C ARG A 83 23.11 -27.21 7.98
N GLU A 84 23.15 -26.47 9.08
CA GLU A 84 24.36 -26.34 9.92
C GLU A 84 24.83 -27.69 10.51
N GLN A 85 23.96 -28.69 10.58
CA GLN A 85 24.31 -30.05 11.00
C GLN A 85 25.06 -30.87 9.93
N PHE A 86 25.16 -30.38 8.67
CA PHE A 86 25.60 -31.16 7.51
C PHE A 86 27.02 -30.85 7.01
N GLY A 87 27.74 -29.92 7.65
CA GLY A 87 29.09 -29.52 7.22
C GLY A 87 29.13 -28.74 5.90
N GLU A 88 30.34 -28.46 5.40
CA GLU A 88 30.52 -27.63 4.19
C GLU A 88 30.17 -28.36 2.87
N ASP A 89 30.21 -29.68 2.87
CA ASP A 89 30.16 -30.51 1.65
C ASP A 89 28.75 -30.64 1.04
N LYS A 90 27.68 -30.34 1.80
CA LYS A 90 26.27 -30.22 1.36
C LYS A 90 25.73 -31.39 0.52
N ASN A 91 26.38 -32.55 0.60
CA ASN A 91 26.07 -33.75 -0.15
C ASN A 91 25.27 -34.71 0.74
N CYS A 92 24.06 -35.06 0.31
CA CYS A 92 23.14 -35.90 1.09
C CYS A 92 23.70 -37.31 1.41
N TRP A 93 24.69 -37.78 0.66
CA TRP A 93 25.31 -39.09 0.86
C TRP A 93 26.51 -39.04 1.80
N THR A 94 27.39 -38.04 1.66
CA THR A 94 28.49 -37.82 2.61
C THR A 94 27.95 -37.67 4.05
N SER A 95 26.75 -37.11 4.20
CA SER A 95 26.02 -36.97 5.47
C SER A 95 25.28 -38.24 5.95
N LYS A 96 25.34 -39.36 5.22
CA LYS A 96 24.77 -40.70 5.58
C LYS A 96 23.27 -40.73 5.88
N CYS A 97 22.47 -39.92 5.18
CA CYS A 97 21.04 -39.76 5.47
C CYS A 97 20.12 -40.85 4.90
N HIS A 98 20.60 -41.72 4.00
CA HIS A 98 19.80 -42.75 3.34
C HIS A 98 20.31 -44.17 3.64
N ALA A 99 19.41 -45.16 3.59
CA ALA A 99 19.74 -46.57 3.74
C ALA A 99 20.70 -47.07 2.64
N SER A 100 21.28 -48.26 2.85
CA SER A 100 22.41 -48.85 2.11
C SER A 100 22.21 -49.11 0.60
N ASN A 101 21.07 -48.75 0.00
CA ASN A 101 20.69 -49.17 -1.35
C ASN A 101 20.33 -47.97 -2.25
N HIS A 102 21.35 -47.30 -2.79
CA HIS A 102 21.16 -46.02 -3.48
C HIS A 102 22.23 -45.77 -4.58
N PRO A 103 22.07 -44.76 -5.45
CA PRO A 103 23.01 -44.46 -6.54
C PRO A 103 24.41 -44.06 -6.02
N PRO A 104 25.50 -44.37 -6.75
CA PRO A 104 26.88 -44.10 -6.31
C PRO A 104 27.26 -42.61 -6.27
N LEU A 105 26.47 -41.72 -6.89
CA LEU A 105 26.68 -40.29 -6.91
C LEU A 105 25.58 -39.62 -6.07
N GLY A 106 25.92 -39.13 -4.87
CA GLY A 106 25.02 -38.27 -4.09
C GLY A 106 24.72 -36.96 -4.82
N PHE A 107 23.70 -36.22 -4.39
CA PHE A 107 23.37 -34.91 -4.96
C PHE A 107 23.54 -33.78 -3.94
N ASN A 108 23.78 -32.58 -4.45
CA ASN A 108 23.86 -31.38 -3.63
C ASN A 108 22.45 -30.92 -3.25
N LEU A 109 22.20 -30.69 -1.96
CA LEU A 109 20.91 -30.21 -1.49
C LEU A 109 20.61 -28.81 -2.06
N PRO A 110 19.38 -28.55 -2.55
CA PRO A 110 18.97 -27.22 -2.95
C PRO A 110 19.12 -26.23 -1.79
N HIS A 111 19.50 -24.98 -2.10
CA HIS A 111 19.66 -23.92 -1.10
C HIS A 111 18.37 -23.62 -0.32
N GLN A 112 17.21 -23.85 -0.94
CA GLN A 112 15.91 -23.66 -0.33
C GLN A 112 15.01 -24.81 -0.79
N VAL A 113 14.52 -25.59 0.17
CA VAL A 113 13.44 -26.55 -0.07
C VAL A 113 12.23 -26.05 0.70
N PRO A 114 11.14 -25.67 0.00
CA PRO A 114 9.96 -25.12 0.66
C PRO A 114 9.29 -26.21 1.49
N ALA A 115 8.56 -25.82 2.53
CA ALA A 115 7.67 -26.74 3.19
C ALA A 115 6.52 -27.16 2.27
N LEU A 116 5.98 -28.36 2.48
CA LEU A 116 4.80 -28.87 1.76
C LEU A 116 3.58 -29.07 2.66
N VAL A 117 3.76 -28.98 3.97
CA VAL A 117 2.74 -29.16 5.00
C VAL A 117 2.54 -27.84 5.72
N GLY A 118 1.33 -27.28 5.68
CA GLY A 118 0.98 -26.05 6.37
C GLY A 118 0.33 -25.01 5.46
N ALA A 119 -0.52 -24.15 6.03
CA ALA A 119 -1.34 -23.22 5.25
C ALA A 119 -0.51 -22.38 4.26
N GLY A 120 -0.93 -22.38 2.99
CA GLY A 120 -0.29 -21.60 1.92
C GLY A 120 0.95 -22.23 1.27
N THR A 121 1.44 -23.37 1.77
CA THR A 121 2.64 -24.03 1.22
C THR A 121 2.46 -24.60 -0.18
N LEU A 122 1.22 -24.86 -0.59
CA LEU A 122 0.87 -25.40 -1.91
C LEU A 122 0.16 -24.36 -2.81
N ALA A 123 0.27 -23.05 -2.51
CA ALA A 123 -0.43 -21.98 -3.22
C ALA A 123 -0.13 -21.88 -4.73
N ARG A 124 0.96 -22.54 -5.19
CA ARG A 124 1.29 -22.67 -6.61
C ARG A 124 0.25 -23.47 -7.39
N PHE A 125 -0.41 -24.44 -6.74
CA PHE A 125 -1.32 -25.36 -7.40
C PHE A 125 -2.78 -24.95 -7.16
N THR A 126 -3.57 -24.95 -8.22
CA THR A 126 -4.99 -24.60 -8.18
C THR A 126 -5.84 -25.82 -7.88
N THR A 127 -5.54 -26.95 -8.55
CA THR A 127 -6.34 -28.18 -8.49
C THR A 127 -5.50 -29.38 -8.07
N ALA A 128 -6.13 -30.37 -7.44
CA ALA A 128 -5.45 -31.58 -6.99
C ALA A 128 -4.79 -32.32 -8.16
N GLN A 129 -5.39 -32.25 -9.35
CA GLN A 129 -4.81 -32.78 -10.59
C GLN A 129 -3.49 -32.09 -10.95
N GLU A 130 -3.40 -30.78 -10.80
CA GLU A 130 -2.18 -30.00 -11.08
C GLU A 130 -1.05 -30.39 -10.12
N LEU A 131 -1.38 -30.50 -8.83
CA LEU A 131 -0.44 -30.96 -7.79
C LEU A 131 0.06 -32.38 -8.08
N LYS A 132 -0.83 -33.33 -8.39
CA LYS A 132 -0.47 -34.70 -8.74
C LYS A 132 0.45 -34.77 -9.95
N ASN A 133 0.10 -34.05 -11.02
CA ASN A 133 0.89 -34.04 -12.26
C ASN A 133 2.31 -33.51 -12.00
N TYR A 134 2.44 -32.49 -11.15
CA TYR A 134 3.73 -31.96 -10.75
C TYR A 134 4.55 -32.97 -9.94
N ILE A 135 3.95 -33.59 -8.93
CA ILE A 135 4.59 -34.63 -8.10
C ILE A 135 5.08 -35.77 -8.98
N GLN A 136 4.22 -36.31 -9.84
CA GLN A 136 4.55 -37.45 -10.69
C GLN A 136 5.72 -37.13 -11.63
N LYS A 137 5.74 -35.92 -12.21
CA LYS A 137 6.76 -35.53 -13.19
C LYS A 137 8.10 -35.15 -12.56
N THR A 138 8.06 -34.51 -11.39
CA THR A 138 9.22 -33.78 -10.85
C THR A 138 9.78 -34.44 -9.59
N MET A 139 8.98 -35.27 -8.91
CA MET A 139 9.36 -35.86 -7.64
C MET A 139 9.56 -37.39 -7.73
N PRO A 140 10.45 -37.93 -6.89
CA PRO A 140 11.42 -37.18 -6.09
C PRO A 140 12.48 -36.51 -6.95
N TRP A 141 13.06 -35.40 -6.48
CA TRP A 141 13.99 -34.59 -7.27
C TRP A 141 15.25 -35.34 -7.72
N TRP A 142 15.70 -36.32 -6.92
CA TRP A 142 16.86 -37.16 -7.25
C TRP A 142 16.56 -38.25 -8.29
N ASN A 143 15.28 -38.52 -8.59
CA ASN A 143 14.85 -39.42 -9.65
C ASN A 143 13.48 -38.99 -10.21
N PRO A 144 13.41 -37.87 -10.95
CA PRO A 144 12.14 -37.34 -11.45
C PRO A 144 11.41 -38.36 -12.31
N GLY A 145 10.11 -38.55 -12.07
CA GLY A 145 9.31 -39.53 -12.81
C GLY A 145 9.30 -40.93 -12.20
N SER A 146 10.04 -41.19 -11.11
CA SER A 146 10.08 -42.52 -10.50
C SER A 146 8.87 -42.87 -9.64
N LEU A 147 8.01 -41.90 -9.33
CA LEU A 147 6.75 -42.13 -8.63
C LEU A 147 5.72 -42.67 -9.62
N ASN A 148 5.20 -43.87 -9.34
CA ASN A 148 4.06 -44.38 -10.08
C ASN A 148 2.81 -43.55 -9.78
N GLU A 149 1.80 -43.73 -10.61
CA GLU A 149 0.55 -42.96 -10.53
C GLU A 149 -0.14 -43.10 -9.17
N GLU A 150 -0.19 -44.31 -8.63
CA GLU A 150 -0.79 -44.62 -7.33
C GLU A 150 -0.11 -43.83 -6.19
N LYS A 151 1.22 -43.86 -6.11
CA LYS A 151 1.97 -43.09 -5.09
C LYS A 151 1.80 -41.59 -5.25
N SER A 152 1.64 -41.12 -6.49
CA SER A 152 1.41 -39.70 -6.76
C SER A 152 0.04 -39.25 -6.24
N TRP A 153 -0.98 -40.10 -6.36
CA TRP A 153 -2.31 -39.84 -5.82
C TRP A 153 -2.37 -39.92 -4.30
N THR A 154 -1.74 -40.91 -3.67
CA THR A 154 -1.69 -41.00 -2.20
C THR A 154 -0.96 -39.82 -1.59
N LEU A 155 0.18 -39.40 -2.17
CA LEU A 155 0.90 -38.18 -1.76
C LEU A 155 0.04 -36.92 -1.92
N THR A 156 -0.70 -36.81 -3.02
CA THR A 156 -1.59 -35.67 -3.27
C THR A 156 -2.68 -35.62 -2.19
N ALA A 157 -3.36 -36.73 -1.93
CA ALA A 157 -4.41 -36.81 -0.90
C ALA A 157 -3.87 -36.49 0.51
N TYR A 158 -2.68 -37.00 0.85
CA TYR A 158 -2.00 -36.68 2.10
C TYR A 158 -1.72 -35.18 2.22
N LEU A 159 -1.15 -34.58 1.17
CA LEU A 159 -0.84 -33.15 1.16
C LEU A 159 -2.10 -32.28 1.25
N LEU A 160 -3.19 -32.66 0.59
CA LEU A 160 -4.48 -31.96 0.73
C LEU A 160 -4.98 -32.00 2.18
N ARG A 161 -4.86 -33.15 2.86
CA ARG A 161 -5.27 -33.29 4.27
C ARG A 161 -4.41 -32.44 5.20
N GLU A 162 -3.09 -32.53 5.07
CA GLU A 162 -2.17 -31.78 5.94
C GLU A 162 -2.23 -30.26 5.70
N ASN A 163 -2.76 -29.83 4.55
CA ASN A 163 -3.02 -28.42 4.23
C ASN A 163 -4.48 -27.99 4.50
N GLY A 164 -5.31 -28.86 5.08
CA GLY A 164 -6.69 -28.58 5.45
C GLY A 164 -7.69 -28.56 4.28
N ALA A 165 -7.26 -28.87 3.05
CA ALA A 165 -8.12 -29.00 1.88
C ALA A 165 -8.94 -30.30 1.85
N LEU A 166 -8.59 -31.28 2.69
CA LEU A 166 -9.30 -32.54 2.89
C LEU A 166 -9.48 -32.80 4.40
N ALA A 167 -10.69 -33.15 4.86
CA ALA A 167 -10.90 -33.49 6.27
C ALA A 167 -10.21 -34.82 6.64
N LYS A 168 -9.88 -35.02 7.92
CA LYS A 168 -9.06 -36.16 8.37
C LYS A 168 -9.63 -37.53 7.99
N ASP A 169 -10.95 -37.68 8.07
CA ASP A 169 -11.66 -38.94 7.83
C ASP A 169 -12.31 -39.01 6.44
N GLN A 170 -12.02 -38.03 5.58
CA GLN A 170 -12.64 -37.91 4.25
C GLN A 170 -11.83 -38.68 3.20
N GLN A 171 -12.50 -39.54 2.44
CA GLN A 171 -11.92 -40.14 1.23
C GLN A 171 -11.78 -39.08 0.12
N PHE A 172 -10.61 -39.06 -0.51
CA PHE A 172 -10.35 -38.20 -1.67
C PHE A 172 -10.86 -38.88 -2.95
N ASP A 173 -11.80 -38.24 -3.64
CA ASP A 173 -12.31 -38.71 -4.93
C ASP A 173 -11.39 -38.25 -6.07
N ILE A 174 -10.63 -39.19 -6.63
CA ILE A 174 -9.71 -38.94 -7.74
C ILE A 174 -10.46 -38.45 -8.99
N ALA A 175 -11.71 -38.87 -9.21
CA ALA A 175 -12.49 -38.44 -10.38
C ALA A 175 -12.80 -36.94 -10.37
N GLN A 176 -12.78 -36.31 -9.19
CA GLN A 176 -13.00 -34.88 -9.02
C GLN A 176 -11.71 -34.07 -8.92
N ALA A 177 -10.53 -34.69 -9.09
CA ALA A 177 -9.25 -34.03 -8.85
C ALA A 177 -9.02 -32.77 -9.71
N SER A 178 -9.63 -32.68 -10.89
CA SER A 178 -9.56 -31.49 -11.76
C SER A 178 -10.35 -30.29 -11.24
N ILE A 179 -11.25 -30.50 -10.28
CA ILE A 179 -12.08 -29.45 -9.65
C ILE A 179 -11.88 -29.37 -8.13
N SER A 180 -11.18 -30.34 -7.51
CA SER A 180 -10.82 -30.29 -6.09
C SER A 180 -9.73 -29.23 -5.84
N PRO A 181 -10.00 -28.20 -5.01
CA PRO A 181 -9.04 -27.14 -4.76
C PRO A 181 -7.88 -27.61 -3.86
N VAL A 182 -6.65 -27.19 -4.17
CA VAL A 182 -5.45 -27.55 -3.37
C VAL A 182 -5.28 -26.69 -2.13
N HIS A 183 -5.68 -25.43 -2.24
CA HIS A 183 -5.80 -24.53 -1.12
C HIS A 183 -7.30 -24.30 -0.89
N LEU A 184 -7.76 -24.42 0.36
CA LEU A 184 -9.07 -23.86 0.69
C LEU A 184 -9.06 -22.38 0.26
N PRO A 185 -10.17 -21.82 -0.28
CA PRO A 185 -10.32 -20.37 -0.24
C PRO A 185 -10.05 -20.00 1.22
N ILE A 186 -9.10 -19.10 1.46
CA ILE A 186 -8.69 -18.70 2.81
C ILE A 186 -9.99 -18.53 3.59
N ARG A 187 -10.29 -19.47 4.50
CA ARG A 187 -11.44 -19.33 5.36
C ARG A 187 -11.13 -18.05 6.10
N GLU A 188 -11.87 -16.99 5.79
CA GLU A 188 -11.87 -15.79 6.59
C GLU A 188 -12.06 -16.31 8.01
N ARG A 189 -10.99 -16.33 8.80
CA ARG A 189 -11.18 -16.16 10.23
C ARG A 189 -11.63 -14.72 10.34
N GLN A 190 -12.91 -14.48 10.00
CA GLN A 190 -13.66 -13.38 10.56
C GLN A 190 -13.41 -13.52 12.05
N SER A 191 -12.60 -12.63 12.59
CA SER A 191 -12.49 -12.50 14.03
C SER A 191 -13.91 -12.41 14.55
N GLU A 192 -14.29 -13.27 15.49
CA GLU A 192 -15.62 -13.30 16.12
C GLU A 192 -15.98 -11.96 16.83
N PHE A 193 -15.08 -10.96 16.78
CA PHE A 193 -15.40 -9.55 16.94
C PHE A 193 -15.72 -8.92 15.58
N SER A 194 -17.01 -8.80 15.26
CA SER A 194 -17.47 -8.20 14.01
C SER A 194 -16.83 -6.82 13.80
N GLY A 195 -16.33 -6.54 12.59
CA GLY A 195 -15.81 -5.21 12.24
C GLY A 195 -16.80 -4.07 12.52
N GLN A 196 -18.09 -4.40 12.64
CA GLN A 196 -19.17 -3.51 13.07
C GLN A 196 -19.04 -3.04 14.53
N GLY A 197 -18.57 -3.90 15.45
CA GLY A 197 -18.32 -3.52 16.85
C GLY A 197 -17.18 -2.51 16.99
N TRP A 198 -16.06 -2.75 16.29
CA TRP A 198 -14.95 -1.79 16.24
C TRP A 198 -15.32 -0.50 15.51
N LEU A 199 -16.08 -0.58 14.42
CA LEU A 199 -16.62 0.58 13.72
C LEU A 199 -17.47 1.43 14.67
N ALA A 200 -18.42 0.83 15.40
CA ALA A 200 -19.25 1.57 16.36
C ALA A 200 -18.43 2.23 17.47
N VAL A 201 -17.39 1.55 17.97
CA VAL A 201 -16.48 2.11 18.99
C VAL A 201 -15.64 3.25 18.41
N LEU A 202 -15.04 3.10 17.23
CA LEU A 202 -14.20 4.13 16.61
C LEU A 202 -15.00 5.35 16.17
N LEU A 203 -16.17 5.14 15.55
CA LEU A 203 -17.10 6.22 15.20
C LEU A 203 -17.62 6.90 16.48
N GLY A 204 -17.97 6.12 17.51
CA GLY A 204 -18.44 6.62 18.80
C GLY A 204 -17.40 7.47 19.52
N LEU A 205 -16.15 7.02 19.59
CA LEU A 205 -15.03 7.76 20.17
C LEU A 205 -14.68 9.00 19.35
N GLY A 206 -14.69 8.90 18.01
CA GLY A 206 -14.44 10.03 17.12
C GLY A 206 -15.52 11.12 17.22
N LEU A 207 -16.79 10.72 17.29
CA LEU A 207 -17.93 11.62 17.46
C LEU A 207 -17.92 12.24 18.88
N ALA A 208 -17.75 11.42 19.92
CA ALA A 208 -17.66 11.90 21.30
C ALA A 208 -16.47 12.85 21.49
N GLY A 209 -15.30 12.53 20.96
CA GLY A 209 -14.13 13.40 20.98
C GLY A 209 -14.40 14.73 20.28
N SER A 210 -15.00 14.70 19.09
CA SER A 210 -15.34 15.91 18.33
C SER A 210 -16.37 16.78 19.06
N LEU A 211 -17.38 16.18 19.68
CA LEU A 211 -18.41 16.88 20.47
C LEU A 211 -17.86 17.44 21.78
N LEU A 212 -17.00 16.70 22.48
CA LEU A 212 -16.32 17.16 23.69
C LEU A 212 -15.39 18.34 23.39
N PHE A 213 -14.69 18.34 22.25
CA PHE A 213 -13.87 19.47 21.80
C PHE A 213 -14.68 20.65 21.26
N ALA A 214 -15.83 20.38 20.62
CA ALA A 214 -16.74 21.43 20.21
C ALA A 214 -17.30 22.17 21.42
N ASN A 215 -17.64 21.47 22.51
CA ASN A 215 -18.29 22.09 23.66
C ASN A 215 -17.33 22.64 24.73
N ASN A 216 -16.05 22.25 24.71
CA ASN A 216 -15.06 22.74 25.67
C ASN A 216 -14.03 23.69 25.02
N PRO A 217 -13.95 24.97 25.45
CA PRO A 217 -12.95 25.90 24.92
C PRO A 217 -11.53 25.46 25.32
N ILE A 218 -10.60 25.49 24.36
CA ILE A 218 -9.17 25.26 24.63
C ILE A 218 -8.66 26.41 25.52
N PRO A 219 -8.10 26.13 26.72
CA PRO A 219 -7.61 27.17 27.61
C PRO A 219 -6.51 28.02 26.95
N ARG A 220 -6.60 29.35 27.08
CA ARG A 220 -5.54 30.24 26.61
C ARG A 220 -4.30 30.06 27.50
N PRO A 221 -3.08 30.05 26.93
CA PRO A 221 -1.86 30.07 27.74
C PRO A 221 -1.86 31.29 28.67
N ALA A 222 -1.40 31.10 29.91
CA ALA A 222 -1.24 32.21 30.84
C ALA A 222 -0.23 33.24 30.29
N PRO A 223 -0.43 34.54 30.53
CA PRO A 223 0.54 35.58 30.14
C PRO A 223 1.95 35.23 30.63
N GLY A 224 2.96 35.38 29.78
CA GLY A 224 4.37 35.07 30.11
C GLY A 224 4.79 33.61 29.94
N THR A 225 3.89 32.68 29.59
CA THR A 225 4.26 31.28 29.30
C THR A 225 4.60 31.07 27.83
N ARG A 226 5.67 30.31 27.54
CA ARG A 226 6.00 29.94 26.16
C ARG A 226 4.90 29.04 25.59
N PRO A 227 4.38 29.31 24.37
CA PRO A 227 3.38 28.45 23.75
C PRO A 227 3.96 27.05 23.52
N SER A 228 3.11 26.02 23.58
CA SER A 228 3.48 24.66 23.19
C SER A 228 3.92 24.62 21.72
N PHE A 229 4.66 23.58 21.32
CA PHE A 229 5.11 23.39 19.93
C PHE A 229 3.98 23.56 18.91
N LEU A 230 2.82 22.92 19.14
CA LEU A 230 1.65 23.01 18.26
C LEU A 230 1.06 24.43 18.17
N LEU A 231 1.05 25.19 19.27
CA LEU A 231 0.62 26.58 19.26
C LEU A 231 1.67 27.46 18.57
N HIS A 232 2.96 27.14 18.70
CA HIS A 232 4.05 27.86 18.04
C HIS A 232 4.03 27.71 16.52
N LEU A 233 3.52 26.58 16.00
CA LEU A 233 3.28 26.41 14.57
C LEU A 233 2.28 27.44 14.01
N HIS A 234 1.36 27.97 14.82
CA HIS A 234 0.35 28.90 14.34
C HIS A 234 0.69 30.36 14.68
N PRO A 235 0.44 31.32 13.77
CA PRO A 235 0.62 32.73 14.09
C PRO A 235 -0.33 33.16 15.22
N PRO A 236 0.04 34.16 16.06
CA PRO A 236 -0.75 34.57 17.22
C PRO A 236 -2.21 34.85 16.96
N THR A 237 -2.46 35.57 15.86
CA THR A 237 -3.78 35.96 15.42
C THR A 237 -3.82 35.91 13.89
N ILE A 238 -5.01 35.66 13.34
CA ILE A 238 -5.24 35.52 11.91
C ILE A 238 -6.49 36.32 11.53
N PRO A 239 -6.53 37.02 10.39
CA PRO A 239 -7.75 37.67 9.93
C PRO A 239 -8.92 36.68 9.83
N ALA A 240 -10.09 37.02 10.36
CA ALA A 240 -11.25 36.13 10.44
C ALA A 240 -11.62 35.54 9.07
N ALA A 241 -11.48 36.32 7.99
CA ALA A 241 -11.69 35.89 6.61
C ALA A 241 -10.83 34.69 6.20
N GLN A 242 -9.57 34.64 6.64
CA GLN A 242 -8.65 33.53 6.35
C GLN A 242 -9.03 32.22 7.05
N MET A 243 -9.92 32.26 8.04
CA MET A 243 -10.39 31.10 8.80
C MET A 243 -11.84 30.69 8.47
N ARG A 244 -12.51 31.40 7.55
CA ARG A 244 -13.89 31.06 7.15
C ARG A 244 -13.85 29.78 6.32
N TRP A 245 -14.46 28.70 6.82
CA TRP A 245 -14.56 27.42 6.11
C TRP A 245 -15.10 27.59 4.69
N ARG A 246 -16.20 28.35 4.53
CA ARG A 246 -16.82 28.64 3.22
C ARG A 246 -15.89 29.36 2.24
N TYR A 247 -14.84 30.00 2.74
CA TYR A 247 -13.89 30.75 1.94
C TYR A 247 -12.64 29.94 1.58
N THR A 248 -12.05 29.24 2.56
CA THR A 248 -10.83 28.43 2.34
C THR A 248 -11.12 27.00 1.90
N LEU A 249 -12.36 26.54 2.10
CA LEU A 249 -12.82 25.17 1.95
C LEU A 249 -12.02 24.16 2.80
N GLY A 250 -11.22 24.65 3.75
CA GLY A 250 -10.26 23.85 4.51
C GLY A 250 -9.18 23.15 3.68
N ALA A 251 -9.12 23.37 2.37
CA ALA A 251 -8.42 22.48 1.46
C ALA A 251 -6.93 22.36 1.75
N GLY A 252 -6.27 23.47 2.11
CA GLY A 252 -4.84 23.45 2.47
C GLY A 252 -4.56 22.67 3.77
N GLY A 253 -5.37 22.88 4.81
CA GLY A 253 -5.24 22.16 6.08
C GLY A 253 -5.58 20.68 5.94
N LEU A 254 -6.62 20.35 5.18
CA LEU A 254 -6.98 18.97 4.83
C LEU A 254 -5.85 18.28 4.04
N ALA A 255 -5.23 18.94 3.07
CA ALA A 255 -4.13 18.35 2.30
C ALA A 255 -2.95 17.96 3.20
N VAL A 256 -2.57 18.83 4.15
CA VAL A 256 -1.53 18.52 5.15
C VAL A 256 -1.95 17.35 6.02
N PHE A 257 -3.18 17.35 6.52
CA PHE A 257 -3.70 16.26 7.36
C PHE A 257 -3.68 14.90 6.64
N LEU A 258 -4.17 14.86 5.39
CA LEU A 258 -4.16 13.65 4.57
C LEU A 258 -2.73 13.15 4.28
N THR A 259 -1.79 14.08 4.05
CA THR A 259 -0.37 13.74 3.88
C THR A 259 0.21 13.09 5.14
N LEU A 260 -0.19 13.55 6.34
CA LEU A 260 0.22 12.93 7.60
C LEU A 260 -0.37 11.52 7.76
N ILE A 261 -1.65 11.32 7.40
CA ILE A 261 -2.27 9.98 7.39
C ILE A 261 -1.47 9.06 6.48
N LEU A 262 -1.15 9.51 5.25
CA LEU A 262 -0.37 8.72 4.28
C LEU A 262 1.02 8.35 4.82
N ALA A 263 1.73 9.30 5.45
CA ALA A 263 3.04 9.04 6.02
C ALA A 263 2.97 7.96 7.13
N VAL A 264 1.99 8.06 8.03
CA VAL A 264 1.83 7.10 9.15
C VAL A 264 1.39 5.73 8.64
N THR A 265 0.33 5.68 7.83
CA THR A 265 -0.20 4.41 7.29
C THR A 265 0.82 3.72 6.39
N GLY A 266 1.54 4.47 5.54
CA GLY A 266 2.59 3.92 4.68
C GLY A 266 3.75 3.34 5.49
N ALA A 267 4.19 4.03 6.55
CA ALA A 267 5.21 3.50 7.46
C ALA A 267 4.76 2.20 8.16
N LEU A 268 3.48 2.07 8.50
CA LEU A 268 2.92 0.83 9.06
C LEU A 268 2.89 -0.31 8.04
N GLU A 269 2.50 -0.04 6.80
CA GLU A 269 2.50 -1.04 5.72
C GLU A 269 3.92 -1.53 5.37
N MET A 270 4.92 -0.66 5.48
CA MET A 270 6.32 -1.01 5.22
C MET A 270 6.86 -2.15 6.10
N PHE A 271 6.32 -2.38 7.29
CA PHE A 271 6.75 -3.49 8.16
C PHE A 271 6.41 -4.88 7.59
N PHE A 272 5.45 -4.95 6.67
CA PHE A 272 4.93 -6.21 6.13
C PHE A 272 5.13 -6.34 4.62
N TYR A 273 5.43 -5.25 3.93
CA TYR A 273 5.60 -5.22 2.48
C TYR A 273 6.94 -5.84 2.04
N ILE A 274 6.90 -6.70 1.01
CA ILE A 274 8.10 -7.35 0.44
C ILE A 274 8.32 -6.87 -1.00
N PRO A 275 9.35 -6.03 -1.28
CA PRO A 275 9.56 -5.37 -2.58
C PRO A 275 10.22 -6.29 -3.62
N THR A 276 9.68 -7.49 -3.83
CA THR A 276 10.12 -8.43 -4.88
C THR A 276 8.94 -8.78 -5.78
N THR A 277 9.16 -9.01 -7.06
CA THR A 277 8.05 -9.22 -8.02
C THR A 277 7.24 -10.47 -7.71
N GLN A 278 7.87 -11.46 -7.05
CA GLN A 278 7.23 -12.70 -6.62
C GLN A 278 6.31 -12.48 -5.40
N ASN A 279 6.69 -11.57 -4.50
CA ASN A 279 6.03 -11.44 -3.20
C ASN A 279 5.28 -10.12 -3.00
N ALA A 280 5.43 -9.11 -3.86
CA ALA A 280 4.84 -7.79 -3.65
C ALA A 280 3.31 -7.84 -3.55
N ALA A 281 2.64 -8.36 -4.58
CA ALA A 281 1.18 -8.52 -4.55
C ALA A 281 0.71 -9.43 -3.40
N GLN A 282 1.44 -10.51 -3.13
CA GLN A 282 1.12 -11.41 -2.02
C GLN A 282 1.26 -10.71 -0.66
N SER A 283 2.31 -9.91 -0.46
CA SER A 283 2.52 -9.16 0.78
C SER A 283 1.42 -8.12 1.01
N VAL A 284 0.90 -7.49 -0.05
CA VAL A 284 -0.28 -6.61 0.02
C VAL A 284 -1.54 -7.40 0.43
N GLN A 285 -1.70 -8.63 -0.06
CA GLN A 285 -2.79 -9.52 0.38
C GLN A 285 -2.64 -9.92 1.86
N ILE A 286 -1.42 -10.25 2.30
CA ILE A 286 -1.12 -10.55 3.71
C ILE A 286 -1.43 -9.34 4.59
N ILE A 287 -1.02 -8.13 4.20
CA ILE A 287 -1.39 -6.88 4.87
C ILE A 287 -2.92 -6.77 4.97
N THR A 288 -3.63 -7.05 3.87
CA THR A 288 -5.09 -6.88 3.85
C THR A 288 -5.81 -7.89 4.76
N PHE A 289 -5.45 -9.17 4.67
CA PHE A 289 -6.28 -10.26 5.21
C PHE A 289 -5.70 -10.94 6.45
N SER A 290 -4.41 -10.78 6.74
CA SER A 290 -3.71 -11.51 7.82
C SER A 290 -3.16 -10.61 8.91
N VAL A 291 -2.82 -9.36 8.60
CA VAL A 291 -2.34 -8.40 9.60
C VAL A 291 -3.53 -7.82 10.38
N PRO A 292 -3.49 -7.79 11.73
CA PRO A 292 -4.53 -7.14 12.53
C PRO A 292 -4.78 -5.69 12.09
N PHE A 293 -6.04 -5.35 11.82
CA PHE A 293 -6.45 -4.05 11.26
C PHE A 293 -5.82 -3.69 9.90
N GLY A 294 -5.15 -4.61 9.22
CA GLY A 294 -4.40 -4.29 8.02
C GLY A 294 -5.27 -3.87 6.83
N ALA A 295 -6.46 -4.45 6.64
CA ALA A 295 -7.46 -3.95 5.69
C ALA A 295 -7.86 -2.49 5.96
N LEU A 296 -8.00 -2.10 7.23
CA LEU A 296 -8.34 -0.72 7.62
C LEU A 296 -7.17 0.24 7.33
N ILE A 297 -5.94 -0.14 7.72
CA ILE A 297 -4.75 0.69 7.46
C ILE A 297 -4.55 0.89 5.96
N ARG A 298 -4.65 -0.19 5.17
CA ARG A 298 -4.57 -0.13 3.71
C ARG A 298 -5.70 0.67 3.07
N GLY A 299 -6.91 0.53 3.60
CA GLY A 299 -8.07 1.35 3.21
C GLY A 299 -7.80 2.84 3.46
N LEU A 300 -7.32 3.18 4.65
CA LEU A 300 -6.99 4.56 5.03
C LEU A 300 -5.88 5.13 4.13
N HIS A 301 -4.82 4.35 3.87
CA HIS A 301 -3.75 4.78 2.97
C HIS A 301 -4.28 5.06 1.56
N PHE A 302 -5.04 4.11 1.00
CA PHE A 302 -5.61 4.23 -0.34
C PHE A 302 -6.57 5.43 -0.44
N TRP A 303 -7.57 5.51 0.43
CA TRP A 303 -8.59 6.56 0.34
C TRP A 303 -8.06 7.94 0.73
N ALA A 304 -7.08 8.03 1.64
CA ALA A 304 -6.39 9.29 1.90
C ALA A 304 -5.63 9.77 0.65
N ALA A 305 -4.99 8.88 -0.10
CA ALA A 305 -4.32 9.22 -1.35
C ALA A 305 -5.32 9.72 -2.42
N GLN A 306 -6.46 9.04 -2.59
CA GLN A 306 -7.51 9.50 -3.51
C GLN A 306 -8.07 10.86 -3.11
N THR A 307 -8.40 11.01 -1.82
CA THR A 307 -8.95 12.26 -1.28
C THR A 307 -7.96 13.41 -1.41
N LEU A 308 -6.66 13.15 -1.25
CA LEU A 308 -5.61 14.16 -1.37
C LEU A 308 -5.52 14.72 -2.80
N VAL A 309 -5.69 13.89 -3.83
CA VAL A 309 -5.78 14.37 -5.23
C VAL A 309 -6.97 15.32 -5.40
N ILE A 310 -8.15 14.92 -4.92
CA ILE A 310 -9.38 15.72 -5.02
C ILE A 310 -9.22 17.05 -4.27
N VAL A 311 -8.74 17.01 -3.02
CA VAL A 311 -8.49 18.19 -2.19
C VAL A 311 -7.43 19.10 -2.83
N GLY A 312 -6.41 18.54 -3.46
CA GLY A 312 -5.41 19.28 -4.23
C GLY A 312 -6.02 20.06 -5.39
N VAL A 313 -6.92 19.44 -6.16
CA VAL A 313 -7.66 20.12 -7.25
C VAL A 313 -8.57 21.22 -6.69
N VAL A 314 -9.32 20.95 -5.61
CA VAL A 314 -10.17 21.96 -4.95
C VAL A 314 -9.32 23.13 -4.43
N HIS A 315 -8.14 22.85 -3.87
CA HIS A 315 -7.20 23.88 -3.41
C HIS A 315 -6.72 24.75 -4.58
N LEU A 316 -6.32 24.13 -5.69
CA LEU A 316 -5.90 24.83 -6.90
C LEU A 316 -7.03 25.71 -7.48
N LEU A 317 -8.25 25.16 -7.60
CA LEU A 317 -9.43 25.90 -8.06
C LEU A 317 -9.69 27.13 -7.19
N ARG A 318 -9.64 26.97 -5.86
CA ARG A 318 -9.78 28.10 -4.94
C ARG A 318 -8.70 29.15 -5.19
N VAL A 319 -7.44 28.75 -5.34
CA VAL A 319 -6.33 29.70 -5.58
C VAL A 319 -6.54 30.48 -6.88
N VAL A 320 -6.96 29.80 -7.94
CA VAL A 320 -7.22 30.43 -9.25
C VAL A 320 -8.43 31.36 -9.18
N PHE A 321 -9.57 30.89 -8.69
CA PHE A 321 -10.83 31.63 -8.68
C PHE A 321 -10.87 32.77 -7.66
N THR A 322 -9.95 32.79 -6.70
CA THR A 322 -9.74 33.94 -5.81
C THR A 322 -8.58 34.85 -6.24
N GLY A 323 -7.84 34.47 -7.29
CA GLY A 323 -6.64 35.18 -7.72
C GLY A 323 -5.54 35.22 -6.67
N ALA A 324 -5.46 34.21 -5.79
CA ALA A 324 -4.51 34.16 -4.69
C ALA A 324 -3.05 33.97 -5.12
N TYR A 325 -2.79 33.78 -6.42
CA TYR A 325 -1.46 33.69 -7.03
C TYR A 325 -0.81 35.05 -7.33
N ASN A 326 -1.49 36.18 -7.06
CA ASN A 326 -1.04 37.52 -7.43
C ASN A 326 0.17 38.06 -6.63
N ALA A 327 0.86 39.04 -7.24
CA ALA A 327 2.03 39.80 -6.77
C ALA A 327 3.05 38.97 -5.94
N GLN A 328 2.94 38.98 -4.61
CA GLN A 328 3.90 38.32 -3.72
C GLN A 328 3.85 36.78 -3.73
N ARG A 329 2.81 36.18 -4.35
CA ARG A 329 2.53 34.74 -4.29
C ARG A 329 2.77 33.99 -5.60
N LYS A 330 3.29 34.64 -6.64
CA LYS A 330 3.56 33.99 -7.95
C LYS A 330 4.48 32.78 -7.81
N PHE A 331 5.55 32.92 -7.04
CA PHE A 331 6.47 31.83 -6.75
C PHE A 331 5.79 30.70 -5.96
N ASN A 332 5.00 31.06 -4.93
CA ASN A 332 4.29 30.06 -4.13
C ASN A 332 3.25 29.28 -4.94
N PHE A 333 2.67 29.91 -5.97
CA PHE A 333 1.78 29.25 -6.92
C PHE A 333 2.52 28.20 -7.76
N LEU A 334 3.68 28.52 -8.33
CA LEU A 334 4.52 27.56 -9.05
C LEU A 334 4.96 26.40 -8.13
N LEU A 335 5.34 26.74 -6.90
CA LEU A 335 5.67 25.74 -5.88
C LEU A 335 4.46 24.83 -5.55
N GLY A 336 3.25 25.38 -5.51
CA GLY A 336 2.02 24.61 -5.33
C GLY A 336 1.74 23.66 -6.51
N LEU A 337 1.99 24.09 -7.75
CA LEU A 337 1.88 23.22 -8.93
C LEU A 337 2.94 22.10 -8.90
N LEU A 338 4.17 22.40 -8.46
CA LEU A 338 5.21 21.39 -8.26
C LEU A 338 4.81 20.37 -7.20
N VAL A 339 4.29 20.82 -6.05
CA VAL A 339 3.77 19.93 -5.00
C VAL A 339 2.62 19.07 -5.52
N PHE A 340 1.72 19.63 -6.34
CA PHE A 340 0.65 18.87 -6.96
C PHE A 340 1.17 17.81 -7.96
N ALA A 341 2.20 18.12 -8.73
CA ALA A 341 2.86 17.13 -9.59
C ALA A 341 3.53 16.01 -8.78
N ILE A 342 4.24 16.35 -7.69
CA ILE A 342 4.84 15.36 -6.78
C ILE A 342 3.76 14.49 -6.13
N LEU A 343 2.62 15.06 -5.75
CA LEU A 343 1.46 14.31 -5.22
C LEU A 343 0.97 13.27 -6.23
N LEU A 344 0.83 13.63 -7.51
CA LEU A 344 0.44 12.67 -8.57
C LEU A 344 1.49 11.56 -8.76
N LEU A 345 2.78 11.90 -8.70
CA LEU A 345 3.88 10.92 -8.78
C LEU A 345 3.93 10.00 -7.56
N MET A 346 3.69 10.52 -6.35
CA MET A 346 3.55 9.72 -5.13
C MET A 346 2.40 8.74 -5.26
N ASN A 347 1.25 9.20 -5.74
CA ASN A 347 0.09 8.33 -5.93
C ASN A 347 0.41 7.22 -6.97
N PHE A 348 0.95 7.58 -8.13
CA PHE A 348 1.33 6.62 -9.16
C PHE A 348 2.35 5.58 -8.69
N SER A 349 3.43 6.03 -8.05
CA SER A 349 4.48 5.14 -7.53
C SER A 349 3.94 4.17 -6.47
N GLY A 350 3.01 4.61 -5.61
CA GLY A 350 2.36 3.75 -4.64
C GLY A 350 1.46 2.68 -5.28
N TYR A 351 0.75 3.02 -6.36
CA TYR A 351 -0.02 2.04 -7.12
C TYR A 351 0.86 0.95 -7.73
N ILE A 352 2.05 1.29 -8.24
CA ILE A 352 3.01 0.31 -8.78
C ILE A 352 3.41 -0.74 -7.73
N LEU A 353 3.50 -0.35 -6.47
CA LEU A 353 3.90 -1.27 -5.38
C LEU A 353 2.90 -2.40 -5.15
N ARG A 354 1.66 -2.28 -5.60
CA ARG A 354 0.69 -3.39 -5.56
C ARG A 354 1.12 -4.57 -6.42
N TRP A 355 1.86 -4.31 -7.50
CA TRP A 355 2.37 -5.32 -8.43
C TRP A 355 1.31 -6.36 -8.87
N ASP A 356 0.09 -5.87 -9.12
CA ASP A 356 -1.08 -6.67 -9.47
C ASP A 356 -1.60 -6.31 -10.87
N GLU A 357 -2.47 -7.14 -11.45
CA GLU A 357 -2.99 -6.94 -12.81
C GLU A 357 -3.73 -5.59 -12.98
N GLY A 358 -4.22 -5.01 -11.88
CA GLY A 358 -4.91 -3.72 -11.91
C GLY A 358 -4.00 -2.54 -12.25
N ILE A 359 -2.68 -2.65 -12.05
CA ILE A 359 -1.72 -1.59 -12.39
C ILE A 359 -0.86 -1.91 -13.62
N HIS A 360 -0.92 -3.13 -14.13
CA HIS A 360 -0.02 -3.63 -15.17
C HIS A 360 -0.03 -2.75 -16.45
N TRP A 361 -1.20 -2.37 -16.95
CA TRP A 361 -1.32 -1.50 -18.13
C TRP A 361 -0.64 -0.14 -17.90
N ALA A 362 -0.95 0.52 -16.77
CA ALA A 362 -0.40 1.85 -16.48
C ALA A 362 1.11 1.80 -16.25
N LEU A 363 1.63 0.69 -15.70
CA LEU A 363 3.06 0.44 -15.56
C LEU A 363 3.73 0.33 -16.93
N VAL A 364 3.22 -0.52 -17.82
CA VAL A 364 3.84 -0.76 -19.15
C VAL A 364 3.71 0.46 -20.06
N VAL A 365 2.52 1.05 -20.15
CA VAL A 365 2.28 2.23 -20.99
C VAL A 365 3.00 3.45 -20.42
N GLY A 366 2.95 3.66 -19.11
CA GLY A 366 3.68 4.74 -18.45
C GLY A 366 5.20 4.62 -18.63
N ALA A 367 5.75 3.40 -18.55
CA ALA A 367 7.14 3.13 -18.84
C ALA A 367 7.48 3.45 -20.31
N ASN A 368 6.74 2.91 -21.27
CA ASN A 368 7.01 3.13 -22.69
C ASN A 368 6.81 4.57 -23.13
N LEU A 369 5.97 5.34 -22.43
CA LEU A 369 5.81 6.77 -22.69
C LEU A 369 7.12 7.54 -22.52
N LEU A 370 8.02 7.12 -21.62
CA LEU A 370 9.33 7.73 -21.46
C LEU A 370 10.18 7.63 -22.73
N LYS A 371 10.11 6.51 -23.45
CA LYS A 371 10.85 6.28 -24.70
C LYS A 371 10.45 7.26 -25.80
N THR A 372 9.24 7.80 -25.74
CA THR A 372 8.73 8.75 -26.74
C THR A 372 9.37 10.14 -26.64
N ILE A 373 10.07 10.44 -25.54
CA ILE A 373 10.71 11.74 -25.32
C ILE A 373 11.93 11.87 -26.26
N PRO A 374 11.98 12.88 -27.14
CA PRO A 374 13.10 13.07 -28.06
C PRO A 374 14.44 13.24 -27.32
N LEU A 375 15.50 12.68 -27.90
CA LEU A 375 16.91 12.75 -27.44
C LEU A 375 17.22 12.06 -26.10
N ALA A 376 16.31 12.06 -25.14
CA ALA A 376 16.54 11.56 -23.78
C ALA A 376 15.72 10.30 -23.43
N GLY A 377 14.77 9.89 -24.28
CA GLY A 377 13.76 8.88 -23.92
C GLY A 377 14.33 7.52 -23.50
N GLU A 378 15.27 6.96 -24.25
CA GLU A 378 15.90 5.68 -23.91
C GLU A 378 16.72 5.76 -22.61
N ALA A 379 17.44 6.86 -22.41
CA ALA A 379 18.21 7.09 -21.18
C ALA A 379 17.29 7.24 -19.95
N LEU A 380 16.19 7.99 -20.10
CA LEU A 380 15.17 8.15 -19.06
C LEU A 380 14.49 6.82 -18.73
N TYR A 381 14.16 6.03 -19.77
CA TYR A 381 13.59 4.70 -19.60
C TYR A 381 14.54 3.79 -18.80
N GLY A 382 15.81 3.70 -19.20
CA GLY A 382 16.81 2.90 -18.49
C GLY A 382 17.03 3.37 -17.04
N PHE A 383 16.97 4.68 -16.79
CA PHE A 383 17.09 5.24 -15.45
C PHE A 383 15.89 4.95 -14.55
N VAL A 384 14.66 5.04 -15.07
CA VAL A 384 13.45 4.81 -14.27
C VAL A 384 13.15 3.33 -14.12
N ILE A 385 13.23 2.56 -15.21
CA ILE A 385 12.78 1.16 -15.27
C ILE A 385 13.89 0.18 -14.89
N GLY A 386 15.13 0.42 -15.33
CA GLY A 386 16.29 -0.38 -14.95
C GLY A 386 16.47 -1.71 -15.70
N GLY A 387 15.78 -1.89 -16.81
CA GLY A 387 15.90 -3.01 -17.74
C GLY A 387 15.10 -2.74 -19.01
N ASP A 388 15.06 -3.70 -19.93
CA ASP A 388 14.36 -3.55 -21.24
C ASP A 388 12.83 -3.57 -21.11
N SER A 389 12.32 -4.07 -19.99
CA SER A 389 10.91 -4.10 -19.60
C SER A 389 10.75 -3.91 -18.09
N PRO A 390 9.55 -3.52 -17.60
CA PRO A 390 9.26 -3.52 -16.17
C PRO A 390 9.53 -4.89 -15.53
N GLY A 391 10.22 -4.89 -14.39
CA GLY A 391 10.62 -6.13 -13.70
C GLY A 391 11.16 -5.88 -12.28
N PRO A 392 12.00 -6.79 -11.74
CA PRO A 392 12.52 -6.68 -10.37
C PRO A 392 13.22 -5.36 -10.07
N ALA A 393 14.10 -4.90 -10.95
CA ALA A 393 14.79 -3.62 -10.79
C ALA A 393 13.80 -2.45 -10.74
N THR A 394 12.75 -2.48 -11.55
CA THR A 394 11.70 -1.46 -11.60
C THR A 394 10.98 -1.38 -10.27
N LEU A 395 10.51 -2.51 -9.76
CA LEU A 395 9.78 -2.56 -8.49
C LEU A 395 10.61 -2.04 -7.32
N THR A 396 11.86 -2.50 -7.19
CA THR A 396 12.77 -2.02 -6.13
C THR A 396 13.02 -0.52 -6.24
N ARG A 397 13.24 0.01 -7.46
CA ARG A 397 13.43 1.46 -7.67
C ARG A 397 12.18 2.26 -7.30
N PHE A 398 11.00 1.84 -7.74
CA PHE A 398 9.75 2.52 -7.40
C PHE A 398 9.46 2.45 -5.90
N TYR A 399 9.76 1.33 -5.24
CA TYR A 399 9.69 1.23 -3.79
C TYR A 399 10.60 2.25 -3.11
N THR A 400 11.88 2.30 -3.47
CA THR A 400 12.85 3.26 -2.91
C THR A 400 12.45 4.71 -3.20
N TRP A 401 12.03 5.03 -4.42
CA TRP A 401 11.54 6.36 -4.77
C TRP A 401 10.30 6.72 -3.98
N HIS A 402 9.33 5.82 -3.85
CA HIS A 402 8.09 6.10 -3.13
C HIS A 402 8.36 6.39 -1.65
N ILE A 403 9.07 5.50 -0.95
CA ILE A 403 9.26 5.63 0.51
C ILE A 403 10.30 6.69 0.90
N PHE A 404 11.31 6.93 0.06
CA PHE A 404 12.42 7.81 0.39
C PHE A 404 12.47 9.03 -0.53
N GLY A 405 12.74 8.85 -1.82
CA GLY A 405 13.05 9.97 -2.71
C GLY A 405 11.90 10.96 -2.91
N LEU A 406 10.75 10.48 -3.40
CA LEU A 406 9.53 11.27 -3.60
C LEU A 406 8.90 11.68 -2.28
N THR A 407 8.95 10.86 -1.24
CA THR A 407 8.48 11.23 0.11
C THR A 407 9.30 12.40 0.67
N LEU A 408 10.64 12.37 0.56
CA LEU A 408 11.50 13.47 1.00
C LEU A 408 11.23 14.75 0.18
N ALA A 409 11.08 14.62 -1.14
CA ALA A 409 10.72 15.75 -1.99
C ALA A 409 9.35 16.33 -1.60
N ALA A 410 8.34 15.49 -1.36
CA ALA A 410 7.02 15.91 -0.91
C ALA A 410 7.10 16.67 0.41
N LEU A 411 7.85 16.17 1.40
CA LEU A 411 8.04 16.84 2.69
C LEU A 411 8.75 18.19 2.54
N LEU A 412 9.84 18.24 1.76
CA LEU A 412 10.63 19.45 1.56
C LEU A 412 9.82 20.54 0.86
N PHE A 413 9.23 20.24 -0.30
CA PHE A 413 8.51 21.23 -1.10
C PHE A 413 7.18 21.62 -0.47
N THR A 414 6.48 20.71 0.21
CA THR A 414 5.28 21.06 0.99
C THR A 414 5.64 21.94 2.19
N GLY A 415 6.73 21.63 2.91
CA GLY A 415 7.25 22.45 3.98
C GLY A 415 7.60 23.86 3.51
N TRP A 416 8.29 23.97 2.37
CA TRP A 416 8.60 25.25 1.74
C TRP A 416 7.33 26.00 1.29
N HIS A 417 6.36 25.29 0.72
CA HIS A 417 5.08 25.88 0.31
C HIS A 417 4.35 26.52 1.50
N ILE A 418 4.25 25.79 2.62
CA ILE A 418 3.64 26.28 3.86
C ILE A 418 4.45 27.45 4.44
N PHE A 419 5.78 27.37 4.41
CA PHE A 419 6.65 28.46 4.85
C PHE A 419 6.41 29.74 4.04
N ARG A 420 6.30 29.65 2.71
CA ARG A 420 6.00 30.80 1.84
C ARG A 420 4.62 31.38 2.12
N VAL A 421 3.60 30.55 2.36
CA VAL A 421 2.27 31.04 2.78
C VAL A 421 2.40 31.92 4.04
N ARG A 422 3.21 31.52 5.03
CA ARG A 422 3.44 32.33 6.24
C ARG A 422 4.24 33.59 5.94
N ARG A 423 5.30 33.49 5.14
CA ARG A 423 6.18 34.61 4.78
C ARG A 423 5.44 35.69 3.98
N ASP A 424 4.46 35.28 3.19
CA ASP A 424 3.69 36.12 2.25
C ASP A 424 2.36 36.63 2.85
N GLY A 425 2.27 36.69 4.19
CA GLY A 425 1.14 37.30 4.92
C GLY A 425 -0.03 36.38 5.24
N GLY A 426 0.16 35.05 5.21
CA GLY A 426 -0.86 34.06 5.57
C GLY A 426 -1.69 33.61 4.37
N ILE A 427 -2.96 33.23 4.57
CA ILE A 427 -3.84 32.83 3.46
C ILE A 427 -4.35 34.10 2.76
N SER A 428 -4.38 34.14 1.42
CA SER A 428 -4.97 35.29 0.71
C SER A 428 -6.46 35.37 1.06
N ALA A 429 -6.95 36.56 1.43
CA ALA A 429 -8.34 36.80 1.81
C ALA A 429 -8.81 38.17 1.30
N PRO A 430 -10.13 38.40 1.15
CA PRO A 430 -10.67 39.70 0.79
C PRO A 430 -10.19 40.78 1.76
N PRO A 431 -9.93 42.01 1.28
CA PRO A 431 -9.64 43.15 2.12
C PRO A 431 -10.91 43.59 2.85
N GLU A 432 -11.22 42.95 3.97
CA GLU A 432 -12.26 43.38 4.92
C GLU A 432 -11.61 43.84 6.23
N ALA A 433 -12.18 44.88 6.83
CA ALA A 433 -11.68 45.46 8.07
C ALA A 433 -11.88 44.54 9.29
N GLY A 434 -10.81 44.34 10.06
CA GLY A 434 -10.87 44.46 11.52
C GLY A 434 -10.69 43.20 12.36
N GLU A 435 -11.48 42.15 12.13
CA GLU A 435 -11.50 41.06 13.11
C GLU A 435 -10.36 40.06 12.90
N ARG A 436 -9.51 39.92 13.92
CA ARG A 436 -8.47 38.89 13.98
C ARG A 436 -8.81 37.89 15.08
N LEU A 437 -8.96 36.62 14.73
CA LEU A 437 -9.20 35.57 15.73
C LEU A 437 -7.88 34.99 16.23
N SER A 438 -7.94 34.43 17.44
CA SER A 438 -6.78 33.81 18.08
C SER A 438 -6.38 32.49 17.42
N ARG A 439 -5.10 32.13 17.52
CA ARG A 439 -4.58 30.81 17.10
C ARG A 439 -5.32 29.62 17.71
N VAL A 440 -5.92 29.81 18.89
CA VAL A 440 -6.66 28.77 19.60
C VAL A 440 -7.98 28.45 18.88
N GLU A 441 -8.65 29.47 18.37
CA GLU A 441 -9.86 29.30 17.56
C GLU A 441 -9.54 28.68 16.20
N LEU A 442 -8.40 29.04 15.58
CA LEU A 442 -7.92 28.33 14.38
C LEU A 442 -7.75 26.83 14.68
N LEU A 443 -6.97 26.50 15.71
CA LEU A 443 -6.66 25.11 16.06
C LEU A 443 -7.94 24.31 16.35
N ARG A 444 -8.93 24.91 17.03
CA ARG A 444 -10.24 24.29 17.27
C ARG A 444 -10.93 23.94 15.96
N ARG A 445 -10.98 24.87 14.99
CA ARG A 445 -11.61 24.62 13.68
C ARG A 445 -10.87 23.54 12.90
N GLU A 446 -9.54 23.58 12.90
CA GLU A 446 -8.72 22.56 12.24
C GLU A 446 -8.97 21.17 12.83
N ILE A 447 -9.00 21.03 14.16
CA ILE A 447 -9.29 19.76 14.82
C ILE A 447 -10.69 19.25 14.46
N LEU A 448 -11.70 20.12 14.44
CA LEU A 448 -13.07 19.72 14.05
C LEU A 448 -13.12 19.25 12.59
N THR A 449 -12.46 19.96 11.69
CA THR A 449 -12.32 19.56 10.29
C THR A 449 -11.60 18.22 10.15
N MET A 450 -10.46 18.05 10.84
CA MET A 450 -9.68 16.81 10.80
C MET A 450 -10.46 15.63 11.39
N GLY A 451 -11.23 15.86 12.47
CA GLY A 451 -12.10 14.86 13.07
C GLY A 451 -13.21 14.41 12.11
N LEU A 452 -13.89 15.35 11.44
CA LEU A 452 -14.88 15.03 10.42
C LEU A 452 -14.26 14.29 9.22
N ALA A 453 -13.11 14.75 8.73
CA ALA A 453 -12.40 14.09 7.64
C ALA A 453 -11.97 12.66 8.01
N SER A 454 -11.51 12.45 9.25
CA SER A 454 -11.18 11.13 9.79
C SER A 454 -12.40 10.22 9.84
N LEU A 455 -13.55 10.74 10.30
CA LEU A 455 -14.80 10.00 10.34
C LEU A 455 -15.20 9.52 8.94
N VAL A 456 -15.17 10.42 7.96
CA VAL A 456 -15.46 10.10 6.56
C VAL A 456 -14.47 9.07 6.01
N LEU A 457 -13.18 9.23 6.30
CA LEU A 457 -12.14 8.30 5.87
C LEU A 457 -12.28 6.91 6.50
N LEU A 458 -12.66 6.82 7.78
CA LEU A 458 -12.93 5.56 8.44
C LEU A 458 -14.14 4.86 7.81
N VAL A 459 -15.24 5.60 7.59
CA VAL A 459 -16.44 5.07 6.94
C VAL A 459 -16.08 4.53 5.55
N ILE A 460 -15.44 5.35 4.69
CA ILE A 460 -15.12 4.90 3.34
C ILE A 460 -14.13 3.72 3.34
N SER A 461 -13.14 3.70 4.24
CA SER A 461 -12.16 2.61 4.31
C SER A 461 -12.77 1.28 4.80
N ILE A 462 -13.83 1.34 5.59
CA ILE A 462 -14.50 0.15 6.14
C ILE A 462 -15.53 -0.40 5.16
N PHE A 463 -16.30 0.48 4.52
CA PHE A 463 -17.38 0.06 3.61
C PHE A 463 -16.96 -0.10 2.15
N PHE A 464 -15.87 0.53 1.74
CA PHE A 464 -15.35 0.46 0.38
C PHE A 464 -13.89 -0.03 0.44
N PRO A 465 -13.64 -1.34 0.30
CA PRO A 465 -12.28 -1.88 0.43
C PRO A 465 -11.37 -1.32 -0.67
N ALA A 466 -10.09 -1.11 -0.32
CA ALA A 466 -9.09 -0.67 -1.28
C ALA A 466 -8.96 -1.72 -2.42
N PRO A 467 -9.00 -1.32 -3.70
CA PRO A 467 -8.95 -2.24 -4.83
C PRO A 467 -7.73 -3.15 -4.80
N LEU A 468 -7.93 -4.44 -5.05
CA LEU A 468 -6.91 -5.47 -5.10
C LEU A 468 -7.17 -6.36 -6.32
N ALA A 469 -6.12 -6.68 -7.08
CA ALA A 469 -6.21 -7.61 -8.22
C ALA A 469 -5.31 -8.83 -7.99
N ALA A 470 -5.36 -9.79 -8.93
CA ALA A 470 -4.45 -10.93 -8.92
C ALA A 470 -2.99 -10.47 -9.11
N PRO A 471 -2.00 -11.16 -8.52
CA PRO A 471 -0.58 -10.88 -8.78
C PRO A 471 -0.25 -10.95 -10.27
N ILE A 472 0.67 -10.11 -10.72
CA ILE A 472 1.19 -10.19 -12.09
C ILE A 472 1.96 -11.51 -12.25
N ARG A 473 1.46 -12.43 -13.08
CA ARG A 473 2.06 -13.77 -13.29
C ARG A 473 2.92 -13.85 -14.54
N ASP A 474 2.51 -13.18 -15.62
CA ASP A 474 3.22 -13.13 -16.89
C ASP A 474 3.23 -11.70 -17.43
N ALA A 475 4.37 -11.27 -18.00
CA ALA A 475 4.49 -9.95 -18.65
C ALA A 475 3.63 -9.84 -19.94
N ALA A 476 3.09 -10.96 -20.43
CA ALA A 476 2.31 -11.06 -21.65
C ALA A 476 0.86 -11.48 -21.34
N ILE A 477 0.08 -10.57 -20.76
CA ILE A 477 -1.38 -10.65 -20.78
C ILE A 477 -1.86 -9.70 -21.89
N PRO A 478 -2.84 -10.11 -22.72
CA PRO A 478 -3.40 -9.21 -23.72
C PRO A 478 -3.85 -7.92 -23.03
N LEU A 479 -3.57 -6.76 -23.66
CA LEU A 479 -4.03 -5.43 -23.25
C LEU A 479 -5.57 -5.32 -23.37
N GLY A 480 -6.31 -6.22 -22.72
CA GLY A 480 -7.75 -6.12 -22.50
C GLY A 480 -8.06 -4.99 -21.51
N ASP A 481 -9.32 -4.95 -21.05
CA ASP A 481 -10.03 -3.88 -20.32
C ASP A 481 -9.41 -3.40 -18.96
N ILE A 482 -8.10 -3.16 -18.93
CA ILE A 482 -7.34 -2.69 -17.78
C ILE A 482 -7.24 -1.17 -17.89
N ARG A 483 -7.73 -0.49 -16.86
CA ARG A 483 -7.86 0.97 -16.82
C ARG A 483 -6.77 1.59 -15.95
N ALA A 484 -6.26 2.73 -16.38
CA ALA A 484 -5.41 3.59 -15.56
C ALA A 484 -6.16 4.05 -14.30
N PRO A 485 -5.44 4.42 -13.22
CA PRO A 485 -6.04 5.10 -12.08
C PRO A 485 -6.87 6.32 -12.54
N TRP A 486 -7.97 6.62 -11.84
CA TRP A 486 -8.97 7.58 -12.32
C TRP A 486 -8.39 8.95 -12.70
N PHE A 487 -7.39 9.44 -11.98
CA PHE A 487 -6.72 10.73 -12.25
C PHE A 487 -5.84 10.72 -13.52
N PHE A 488 -5.60 9.55 -14.12
CA PHE A 488 -4.93 9.36 -15.40
C PHE A 488 -5.83 8.77 -16.50
N LEU A 489 -7.13 8.56 -16.26
CA LEU A 489 -8.04 8.09 -17.30
C LEU A 489 -8.10 9.05 -18.50
N TRP A 490 -8.09 10.36 -18.26
CA TRP A 490 -8.00 11.32 -19.35
C TRP A 490 -6.77 11.11 -20.25
N LEU A 491 -5.63 10.73 -19.66
CA LEU A 491 -4.39 10.48 -20.38
C LEU A 491 -4.47 9.19 -21.19
N GLN A 492 -5.04 8.13 -20.60
CA GLN A 492 -5.37 6.90 -21.33
C GLN A 492 -6.29 7.19 -22.52
N GLY A 493 -7.33 7.99 -22.32
CA GLY A 493 -8.25 8.39 -23.39
C GLY A 493 -7.55 9.17 -24.49
N LEU A 494 -6.66 10.11 -24.15
CA LEU A 494 -5.86 10.86 -25.12
C LEU A 494 -4.92 9.96 -25.92
N LEU A 495 -4.25 9.00 -25.28
CA LEU A 495 -3.32 8.08 -25.94
C LEU A 495 -4.00 7.21 -27.01
N ARG A 496 -5.32 7.03 -26.95
CA ARG A 496 -6.10 6.35 -28.00
C ARG A 496 -6.35 7.22 -29.24
N LEU A 497 -6.15 8.54 -29.16
CA LEU A 497 -6.50 9.49 -30.21
C LEU A 497 -5.38 9.76 -31.22
N GLY A 498 -4.14 9.40 -30.90
CA GLY A 498 -3.02 9.69 -31.80
C GLY A 498 -1.65 9.34 -31.25
N ASP A 499 -0.65 10.09 -31.71
CA ASP A 499 0.75 9.89 -31.38
C ASP A 499 1.02 9.92 -29.86
N ALA A 500 1.77 8.92 -29.38
CA ALA A 500 2.00 8.72 -27.95
C ALA A 500 2.77 9.88 -27.30
N PHE A 501 3.73 10.48 -28.00
CA PHE A 501 4.47 11.63 -27.46
C PHE A 501 3.55 12.83 -27.29
N TRP A 502 2.82 13.22 -28.33
CA TRP A 502 1.95 14.40 -28.25
C TRP A 502 0.78 14.21 -27.28
N MET A 503 0.13 13.05 -27.30
CA MET A 503 -1.03 12.78 -26.46
C MET A 503 -0.65 12.51 -25.00
N GLY A 504 0.46 11.81 -24.77
CA GLY A 504 0.89 11.41 -23.43
C GLY A 504 1.86 12.38 -22.73
N VAL A 505 2.63 13.17 -23.48
CA VAL A 505 3.64 14.10 -22.93
C VAL A 505 3.35 15.55 -23.34
N GLY A 506 3.20 15.81 -24.64
CA GLY A 506 3.07 17.15 -25.19
C GLY A 506 1.86 17.93 -24.64
N ILE A 507 0.65 17.42 -24.82
CA ILE A 507 -0.60 18.06 -24.36
C ILE A 507 -0.59 18.26 -22.83
N PRO A 508 -0.29 17.24 -21.99
CA PRO A 508 -0.17 17.43 -20.55
C PRO A 508 0.82 18.53 -20.15
N LEU A 509 2.00 18.59 -20.79
CA LEU A 509 2.98 19.64 -20.54
C LEU A 509 2.48 21.02 -20.96
N VAL A 510 1.79 21.14 -22.10
CA VAL A 510 1.18 22.42 -22.53
C VAL A 510 0.11 22.86 -21.54
N MET A 511 -0.77 21.95 -21.10
CA MET A 511 -1.79 22.27 -20.09
C MET A 511 -1.16 22.73 -18.76
N ALA A 512 -0.12 22.04 -18.29
CA ALA A 512 0.61 22.41 -17.09
C ALA A 512 1.34 23.75 -17.25
N ALA A 513 1.96 24.00 -18.41
CA ALA A 513 2.65 25.25 -18.72
C ALA A 513 1.68 26.44 -18.78
N LEU A 514 0.51 26.27 -19.41
CA LEU A 514 -0.55 27.30 -19.43
C LEU A 514 -1.05 27.62 -18.02
N MET A 515 -1.25 26.59 -17.18
CA MET A 515 -1.60 26.78 -15.76
C MET A 515 -0.50 27.53 -14.99
N ALA A 516 0.76 27.15 -15.18
CA ALA A 516 1.92 27.81 -14.55
C ALA A 516 2.10 29.26 -15.02
N ALA A 517 1.76 29.55 -16.27
CA ALA A 517 1.90 30.86 -16.90
C ALA A 517 0.84 31.87 -16.45
N LEU A 518 -0.27 31.45 -15.82
CA LEU A 518 -1.37 32.33 -15.41
C LEU A 518 -0.93 33.63 -14.70
N PRO A 519 -0.03 33.59 -13.70
CA PRO A 519 0.37 34.81 -12.98
C PRO A 519 1.25 35.77 -13.80
N TYR A 520 1.71 35.34 -14.97
CA TYR A 520 2.66 36.05 -15.83
C TYR A 520 2.01 36.58 -17.10
N ILE A 521 1.02 35.86 -17.65
CA ILE A 521 0.31 36.25 -18.88
C ILE A 521 -0.87 37.18 -18.61
N PHE A 522 -1.45 37.15 -17.40
CA PHE A 522 -2.58 38.00 -17.04
C PHE A 522 -2.16 39.16 -16.12
N PRO A 523 -2.78 40.35 -16.26
CA PRO A 523 -2.53 41.50 -15.39
C PRO A 523 -2.77 41.17 -13.92
N ALA A 524 -2.00 41.81 -13.05
CA ALA A 524 -2.20 41.67 -11.62
C ALA A 524 -3.57 42.21 -11.19
N LEU A 525 -4.23 41.50 -10.27
CA LEU A 525 -5.52 41.97 -9.74
C LEU A 525 -5.35 43.25 -8.90
N PRO A 526 -6.25 44.24 -9.05
CA PRO A 526 -6.34 45.38 -8.15
C PRO A 526 -6.45 44.93 -6.69
N ALA A 527 -5.85 45.70 -5.77
CA ALA A 527 -5.76 45.33 -4.36
C ALA A 527 -7.14 45.04 -3.73
N GLU A 528 -8.17 45.79 -4.11
CA GLU A 528 -9.54 45.62 -3.64
C GLU A 528 -10.24 44.35 -4.14
N GLN A 529 -9.70 43.71 -5.18
CA GLN A 529 -10.23 42.48 -5.78
C GLN A 529 -9.45 41.23 -5.40
N GLN A 530 -8.26 41.37 -4.80
CA GLN A 530 -7.44 40.24 -4.39
C GLN A 530 -8.14 39.42 -3.30
N GLY A 531 -8.14 38.09 -3.47
CA GLY A 531 -8.74 37.18 -2.50
C GLY A 531 -10.28 37.14 -2.53
N LYS A 532 -10.98 37.98 -3.30
CA LYS A 532 -12.43 37.82 -3.53
C LYS A 532 -12.68 36.64 -4.47
N TRP A 533 -13.79 35.93 -4.29
CA TRP A 533 -14.20 34.90 -5.26
C TRP A 533 -14.65 35.57 -6.57
N PHE A 534 -14.23 35.01 -7.70
CA PHE A 534 -14.59 35.45 -9.05
C PHE A 534 -14.37 36.96 -9.31
N PRO A 535 -13.16 37.51 -9.05
CA PRO A 535 -12.88 38.92 -9.29
C PRO A 535 -13.00 39.25 -10.78
N ARG A 536 -13.63 40.38 -11.11
CA ARG A 536 -13.90 40.78 -12.49
C ARG A 536 -12.61 40.92 -13.31
N ALA A 537 -11.58 41.52 -12.72
CA ALA A 537 -10.28 41.70 -13.36
C ALA A 537 -9.55 40.37 -13.65
N GLY A 538 -9.96 39.26 -13.00
CA GLY A 538 -9.33 37.95 -13.17
C GLY A 538 -10.07 37.00 -14.11
N ARG A 539 -11.16 37.43 -14.75
CA ARG A 539 -12.05 36.53 -15.52
C ARG A 539 -11.32 35.73 -16.60
N ALA A 540 -10.41 36.34 -17.34
CA ALA A 540 -9.69 35.64 -18.40
C ALA A 540 -8.84 34.47 -17.84
N ALA A 541 -8.13 34.69 -16.73
CA ALA A 541 -7.38 33.64 -16.05
C ALA A 541 -8.29 32.53 -15.49
N GLN A 542 -9.45 32.91 -14.94
CA GLN A 542 -10.45 31.97 -14.41
C GLN A 542 -11.05 31.10 -15.52
N VAL A 543 -11.36 31.69 -16.67
CA VAL A 543 -11.87 30.96 -17.83
C VAL A 543 -10.81 29.99 -18.34
N LEU A 544 -9.57 30.43 -18.55
CA LEU A 544 -8.51 29.55 -19.04
C LEU A 544 -8.31 28.34 -18.11
N ALA A 545 -8.07 28.58 -16.82
CA ALA A 545 -7.89 27.49 -15.86
C ALA A 545 -9.14 26.63 -15.68
N GLY A 546 -10.32 27.25 -15.66
CA GLY A 546 -11.60 26.54 -15.59
C GLY A 546 -11.78 25.61 -16.79
N THR A 547 -11.46 26.06 -18.00
CA THR A 547 -11.48 25.25 -19.22
C THR A 547 -10.46 24.12 -19.15
N LEU A 548 -9.21 24.37 -18.73
CA LEU A 548 -8.20 23.32 -18.60
C LEU A 548 -8.65 22.19 -17.64
N ILE A 549 -9.22 22.57 -16.49
CA ILE A 549 -9.71 21.61 -15.50
C ILE A 549 -10.97 20.91 -16.00
N LEU A 550 -11.87 21.63 -16.69
CA LEU A 550 -13.06 21.04 -17.30
C LEU A 550 -12.70 20.03 -18.38
N VAL A 551 -11.73 20.33 -19.24
CA VAL A 551 -11.22 19.40 -20.26
C VAL A 551 -10.67 18.14 -19.60
N TRP A 552 -9.83 18.29 -18.57
CA TRP A 552 -9.33 17.16 -17.78
C TRP A 552 -10.46 16.31 -17.19
N LEU A 553 -11.46 16.94 -16.56
CA LEU A 553 -12.62 16.25 -15.97
C LEU A 553 -13.46 15.53 -17.03
N VAL A 554 -13.79 16.20 -18.14
CA VAL A 554 -14.61 15.64 -19.20
C VAL A 554 -13.91 14.44 -19.84
N LEU A 555 -12.62 14.54 -20.15
CA LEU A 555 -11.85 13.42 -20.69
C LEU A 555 -11.76 12.26 -19.69
N THR A 556 -11.58 12.55 -18.39
CA THR A 556 -11.59 11.54 -17.32
C THR A 556 -12.94 10.81 -17.26
N LEU A 557 -14.05 11.53 -17.31
CA LEU A 557 -15.39 10.95 -17.25
C LEU A 557 -15.74 10.18 -18.53
N LEU A 558 -15.39 10.69 -19.70
CA LEU A 558 -15.62 10.01 -20.98
C LEU A 558 -14.91 8.66 -21.04
N GLU A 559 -13.65 8.61 -20.62
CA GLU A 559 -12.90 7.35 -20.56
C GLU A 559 -13.36 6.48 -19.38
N GLY A 560 -13.91 7.06 -18.31
CA GLY A 560 -14.47 6.30 -17.19
C GLY A 560 -15.78 5.58 -17.50
N VAL A 561 -16.60 6.09 -18.43
CA VAL A 561 -17.90 5.49 -18.83
C VAL A 561 -17.76 4.49 -19.97
N ARG A 562 -16.75 4.66 -20.83
CA ARG A 562 -16.27 3.57 -21.71
C ARG A 562 -15.76 2.43 -20.86
#